data_AF-A0A1G5V4F0-F1
#
_entry.id   AF-A0A1G5V4F0-F1
#
_cell.length_a   1.000
_cell.length_b   1.000
_cell.length_c   1.000
_cell.angle_alpha   90.00
_cell.angle_beta   90.00
_cell.angle_gamma   90.00
#
_symmetry.space_group_name_H-M   'P 1'
#
loop_
_entity.id
_entity.type
_entity.pdbx_description
1 polymer ?
#
loop_
_entity_poly.entity_id
_entity_poly.type
_entity_poly.pdbx_seq_one_letter_code
_entity_poly.pdbx_strand_id
1 'polypeptide(L)'
;MKKLLGLLLASLFLVITIASVTPALSSSAKGELDFQLDGTKLVKYIGTAKSVSIPSTVTEIGEGAFAGNSTIRSVKIPSSVEKIEYGAFYGCTSLKGITIPNSVETIETGAFAECTKLRSVKIGSGLKDWGYGVFAGDTAISNFKISSANKYYKVKNGVVYDKDEKTLISYSAGKSTKDYEIPYGVEEIYPYAFWGSNKLKSVSITGKVGEIGEYAFSNCNGLENVYFSPSVKNIDRKAFENCVSLDEVKLPMYVQTIHDTAFDGCDNLVLKGGTNTIAEDYAENFNNRIIEQPMTLEEIESKYAELQWGSNTEGERTPQSTVVEGHGPVKDQNPGSNTVSGGDALITNPDAENGNVNNYDDFGRLLGSTRVVNNKAVVLIKP
;
A
#
# COMPACT_ATOMS: atom_id res chain seq x y z
N MET A 1 -74.04 82.82 -10.57
CA MET A 1 -73.93 82.17 -11.89
C MET A 1 -72.65 81.32 -11.92
N LYS A 2 -72.79 80.01 -12.17
CA LYS A 2 -71.81 79.05 -12.76
C LYS A 2 -70.51 78.78 -11.94
N LYS A 3 -70.35 77.55 -11.39
CA LYS A 3 -69.61 76.37 -11.93
C LYS A 3 -68.08 76.63 -11.95
N LEU A 4 -67.12 75.75 -11.60
CA LEU A 4 -66.98 74.29 -11.42
C LEU A 4 -65.57 74.10 -10.79
N LEU A 5 -65.38 73.18 -9.84
CA LEU A 5 -64.54 71.96 -9.93
C LEU A 5 -63.02 72.12 -10.18
N GLY A 6 -62.20 71.60 -9.25
CA GLY A 6 -60.76 71.42 -9.42
C GLY A 6 -60.09 70.75 -8.21
N LEU A 7 -60.33 69.46 -8.06
CA LEU A 7 -59.68 68.55 -7.11
C LEU A 7 -58.17 68.48 -7.42
N LEU A 8 -57.27 68.62 -6.45
CA LEU A 8 -55.86 68.24 -6.61
C LEU A 8 -55.38 67.52 -5.35
N LEU A 9 -55.26 66.20 -5.50
CA LEU A 9 -54.79 65.24 -4.52
C LEU A 9 -53.32 65.47 -4.18
N ALA A 10 -53.01 65.26 -2.90
CA ALA A 10 -51.66 65.05 -2.40
C ALA A 10 -51.00 63.84 -3.08
N SER A 11 -49.77 63.98 -3.53
CA SER A 11 -48.86 62.84 -3.75
C SER A 11 -47.52 63.17 -3.10
N LEU A 12 -47.38 62.71 -1.85
CA LEU A 12 -46.13 62.62 -1.12
C LEU A 12 -45.28 61.55 -1.82
N PHE A 13 -44.27 61.96 -2.59
CA PHE A 13 -43.31 61.02 -3.17
C PHE A 13 -42.41 60.48 -2.04
N LEU A 14 -42.79 59.31 -1.51
CA LEU A 14 -41.90 58.46 -0.74
C LEU A 14 -40.89 57.85 -1.72
N VAL A 15 -39.67 58.38 -1.74
CA VAL A 15 -38.54 57.76 -2.45
C VAL A 15 -38.16 56.50 -1.68
N ILE A 16 -38.77 55.37 -2.03
CA ILE A 16 -38.27 54.06 -1.64
C ILE A 16 -37.06 53.81 -2.54
N THR A 17 -35.86 54.09 -2.04
CA THR A 17 -34.65 53.51 -2.62
C THR A 17 -34.77 52.00 -2.46
N ILE A 18 -35.10 51.32 -3.56
CA ILE A 18 -34.96 49.87 -3.65
C ILE A 18 -33.45 49.64 -3.64
N ALA A 19 -32.87 49.47 -2.45
CA ALA A 19 -31.59 48.79 -2.35
C ALA A 19 -31.85 47.41 -2.96
N SER A 20 -31.31 47.19 -4.16
CA SER A 20 -31.23 45.85 -4.73
C SER A 20 -30.41 45.03 -3.74
N VAL A 21 -31.10 44.29 -2.87
CA VAL A 21 -30.50 43.22 -2.10
C VAL A 21 -30.17 42.16 -3.15
N THR A 22 -29.02 42.29 -3.81
CA THR A 22 -28.37 41.11 -4.38
C THR A 22 -28.19 40.18 -3.19
N PRO A 23 -28.86 39.02 -3.13
CA PRO A 23 -28.49 38.05 -2.11
C PRO A 23 -27.02 37.76 -2.36
N ALA A 24 -26.17 38.13 -1.40
CA ALA A 24 -24.85 37.58 -1.34
C ALA A 24 -25.08 36.06 -1.28
N LEU A 25 -24.79 35.35 -2.38
CA LEU A 25 -24.69 33.91 -2.35
C LEU A 25 -23.78 33.60 -1.16
N SER A 26 -24.36 33.01 -0.12
CA SER A 26 -23.59 32.67 1.06
C SER A 26 -22.42 31.82 0.57
N SER A 27 -21.23 32.03 1.12
CA SER A 27 -20.04 31.25 0.76
C SER A 27 -20.26 29.73 0.95
N SER A 28 -21.32 29.34 1.66
CA SER A 28 -21.82 27.99 1.84
C SER A 28 -22.45 27.38 0.58
N ALA A 29 -23.21 28.13 -0.23
CA ALA A 29 -23.84 27.58 -1.44
C ALA A 29 -22.83 27.25 -2.55
N LYS A 30 -21.71 27.98 -2.59
CA LYS A 30 -20.63 27.73 -3.57
C LYS A 30 -19.88 26.42 -3.28
N GLY A 31 -19.72 26.07 -2.01
CA GLY A 31 -19.04 24.83 -1.60
C GLY A 31 -19.84 23.57 -1.90
N GLU A 32 -21.16 23.66 -2.06
CA GLU A 32 -22.02 22.53 -2.40
C GLU A 32 -21.96 22.18 -3.89
N LEU A 33 -21.71 23.17 -4.76
CA LEU A 33 -21.49 22.97 -6.21
C LEU A 33 -20.13 22.33 -6.54
N ASP A 34 -19.19 22.36 -5.60
CA ASP A 34 -17.88 21.71 -5.78
C ASP A 34 -18.00 20.17 -5.72
N PHE A 35 -19.08 19.64 -5.14
CA PHE A 35 -19.35 18.20 -5.03
C PHE A 35 -20.37 17.76 -6.07
N GLN A 36 -19.96 16.84 -6.94
CA GLN A 36 -20.84 16.16 -7.88
C GLN A 36 -21.26 14.83 -7.26
N LEU A 37 -22.56 14.71 -6.96
CA LEU A 37 -23.14 13.54 -6.33
C LEU A 37 -24.03 12.77 -7.31
N ASP A 38 -24.02 11.44 -7.20
CA ASP A 38 -25.04 10.56 -7.75
C ASP A 38 -25.75 9.88 -6.57
N GLY A 39 -26.94 10.37 -6.22
CA GLY A 39 -27.59 10.02 -4.96
C GLY A 39 -26.72 10.39 -3.75
N THR A 40 -26.29 9.37 -2.98
CA THR A 40 -25.40 9.52 -1.82
C THR A 40 -23.93 9.21 -2.14
N LYS A 41 -23.59 8.93 -3.40
CA LYS A 41 -22.21 8.72 -3.83
C LYS A 41 -21.57 10.03 -4.24
N LEU A 42 -20.39 10.34 -3.69
CA LEU A 42 -19.56 11.43 -4.17
C LEU A 42 -18.76 10.98 -5.38
N VAL A 43 -19.20 11.41 -6.58
CA VAL A 43 -18.58 11.02 -7.85
C VAL A 43 -17.36 11.89 -8.16
N LYS A 44 -17.43 13.20 -7.90
CA LYS A 44 -16.30 14.10 -8.15
C LYS A 44 -16.29 15.30 -7.23
N TYR A 45 -15.11 15.70 -6.80
CA TYR A 45 -14.86 17.02 -6.24
C TYR A 45 -14.07 17.89 -7.23
N ILE A 46 -14.65 19.03 -7.62
CA ILE A 46 -14.04 19.98 -8.58
C ILE A 46 -13.55 21.27 -7.92
N GLY A 47 -13.70 21.39 -6.60
CA GLY A 47 -13.30 22.57 -5.87
C GLY A 47 -11.78 22.71 -5.67
N THR A 48 -11.39 23.89 -5.20
CA THR A 48 -9.98 24.29 -4.98
C THR A 48 -9.69 24.64 -3.52
N ALA A 49 -10.62 24.32 -2.61
CA ALA A 49 -10.48 24.63 -1.20
C ALA A 49 -9.33 23.83 -0.58
N LYS A 50 -8.53 24.49 0.27
CA LYS A 50 -7.44 23.81 1.02
C LYS A 50 -7.97 22.88 2.11
N SER A 51 -9.19 23.10 2.60
CA SER A 51 -9.84 22.26 3.59
C SER A 51 -11.27 22.00 3.15
N VAL A 52 -11.63 20.73 3.09
CA VAL A 52 -12.92 20.26 2.56
C VAL A 52 -13.64 19.48 3.65
N SER A 53 -14.95 19.69 3.78
CA SER A 53 -15.82 18.82 4.57
C SER A 53 -16.82 18.17 3.63
N ILE A 54 -16.75 16.85 3.50
CA ILE A 54 -17.68 16.10 2.65
C ILE A 54 -19.08 16.17 3.26
N PRO A 55 -20.15 16.42 2.47
CA PRO A 55 -21.52 16.49 2.98
C PRO A 55 -21.92 15.21 3.72
N SER A 56 -22.66 15.35 4.83
CA SER A 56 -23.07 14.21 5.68
C SER A 56 -24.09 13.27 5.02
N THR A 57 -24.58 13.62 3.83
CA THR A 57 -25.42 12.75 3.01
C THR A 57 -24.61 11.73 2.22
N VAL A 58 -23.28 11.88 2.14
CA VAL A 58 -22.42 10.99 1.37
C VAL A 58 -22.20 9.69 2.14
N THR A 59 -22.47 8.56 1.50
CA THR A 59 -22.25 7.21 2.04
C THR A 59 -21.07 6.49 1.36
N GLU A 60 -20.69 6.92 0.16
CA GLU A 60 -19.58 6.36 -0.60
C GLU A 60 -18.75 7.49 -1.24
N ILE A 61 -17.43 7.42 -1.12
CA ILE A 61 -16.52 8.27 -1.88
C ILE A 61 -16.10 7.47 -3.11
N GLY A 62 -16.60 7.92 -4.27
CA GLY A 62 -16.48 7.18 -5.51
C GLY A 62 -15.08 7.17 -6.11
N GLU A 63 -14.92 6.30 -7.10
CA GLU A 63 -13.69 6.14 -7.87
C GLU A 63 -13.14 7.49 -8.33
N GLY A 64 -11.87 7.75 -7.99
CA GLY A 64 -11.16 8.97 -8.41
C GLY A 64 -11.80 10.31 -7.99
N ALA A 65 -12.72 10.32 -7.01
CA ALA A 65 -13.52 11.49 -6.67
C ALA A 65 -12.67 12.74 -6.37
N PHE A 66 -11.54 12.57 -5.69
CA PHE A 66 -10.54 13.60 -5.40
C PHE A 66 -9.22 13.41 -6.15
N ALA A 67 -9.11 12.42 -7.04
CA ALA A 67 -7.85 12.08 -7.69
C ALA A 67 -7.20 13.29 -8.39
N GLY A 68 -5.90 13.45 -8.18
CA GLY A 68 -5.07 14.53 -8.71
C GLY A 68 -5.26 15.89 -8.03
N ASN A 69 -6.08 16.00 -6.97
CA ASN A 69 -6.29 17.30 -6.33
C ASN A 69 -5.05 17.77 -5.55
N SER A 70 -4.29 18.67 -6.17
CA SER A 70 -3.06 19.23 -5.63
C SER A 70 -3.26 20.41 -4.66
N THR A 71 -4.51 20.77 -4.33
CA THR A 71 -4.83 21.93 -3.48
C THR A 71 -5.26 21.57 -2.06
N ILE A 72 -6.00 20.46 -1.93
CA ILE A 72 -6.55 20.00 -0.66
C ILE A 72 -5.42 19.61 0.29
N ARG A 73 -5.52 20.08 1.54
CA ARG A 73 -4.59 19.77 2.63
C ARG A 73 -5.24 18.94 3.73
N SER A 74 -6.56 19.02 3.86
CA SER A 74 -7.36 18.26 4.82
C SER A 74 -8.77 18.00 4.29
N VAL A 75 -9.26 16.78 4.51
CA VAL A 75 -10.64 16.38 4.20
C VAL A 75 -11.28 15.84 5.47
N LYS A 76 -12.47 16.34 5.81
CA LYS A 76 -13.31 15.77 6.85
C LYS A 76 -14.30 14.81 6.21
N ILE A 77 -14.09 13.52 6.43
CA ILE A 77 -14.99 12.44 6.00
C ILE A 77 -16.08 12.28 7.08
N PRO A 78 -17.38 12.38 6.74
CA PRO A 78 -18.47 12.22 7.70
C PRO A 78 -18.65 10.75 8.09
N SER A 79 -19.27 10.51 9.24
CA SER A 79 -19.56 9.16 9.77
C SER A 79 -20.65 8.39 9.00
N SER A 80 -21.20 8.98 7.95
CA SER A 80 -22.10 8.32 7.01
C SER A 80 -21.34 7.53 5.94
N VAL A 81 -20.05 7.82 5.71
CA VAL A 81 -19.27 7.13 4.70
C VAL A 81 -18.91 5.73 5.17
N GLU A 82 -19.26 4.74 4.37
CA GLU A 82 -19.02 3.31 4.60
C GLU A 82 -17.93 2.76 3.67
N LYS A 83 -17.74 3.38 2.50
CA LYS A 83 -16.82 2.91 1.47
C LYS A 83 -16.02 4.04 0.81
N ILE A 84 -14.73 3.78 0.59
CA ILE A 84 -13.81 4.63 -0.17
C ILE A 84 -13.28 3.80 -1.35
N GLU A 85 -13.66 4.17 -2.56
CA GLU A 85 -13.39 3.38 -3.76
C GLU A 85 -11.99 3.59 -4.34
N TYR A 86 -11.72 2.82 -5.40
CA TYR A 86 -10.49 2.81 -6.17
C TYR A 86 -9.95 4.23 -6.45
N GLY A 87 -8.71 4.47 -6.04
CA GLY A 87 -8.03 5.73 -6.34
C GLY A 87 -8.74 7.01 -5.86
N ALA A 88 -9.69 6.94 -4.92
CA ALA A 88 -10.54 8.07 -4.54
C ALA A 88 -9.77 9.37 -4.24
N PHE A 89 -8.60 9.28 -3.62
CA PHE A 89 -7.68 10.38 -3.31
C PHE A 89 -6.32 10.24 -4.00
N TYR A 90 -6.19 9.38 -5.02
CA TYR A 90 -4.93 9.15 -5.71
C TYR A 90 -4.24 10.46 -6.12
N GLY A 91 -2.96 10.62 -5.82
CA GLY A 91 -2.20 11.79 -6.25
C GLY A 91 -2.63 13.12 -5.60
N CYS A 92 -3.29 13.11 -4.44
CA CYS A 92 -3.56 14.32 -3.66
C CYS A 92 -2.28 14.85 -2.97
N THR A 93 -1.32 15.32 -3.76
CA THR A 93 0.05 15.69 -3.34
C THR A 93 0.17 16.86 -2.35
N SER A 94 -0.93 17.50 -1.98
CA SER A 94 -0.99 18.51 -0.91
C SER A 94 -1.64 18.02 0.38
N LEU A 95 -2.30 16.86 0.38
CA LEU A 95 -2.98 16.29 1.53
C LEU A 95 -1.95 16.01 2.62
N LYS A 96 -2.17 16.52 3.84
CA LYS A 96 -1.21 16.40 4.95
C LYS A 96 -1.62 15.38 6.00
N GLY A 97 -2.92 15.16 6.13
CA GLY A 97 -3.47 14.22 7.08
C GLY A 97 -4.89 13.85 6.74
N ILE A 98 -5.27 12.62 7.09
CA ILE A 98 -6.61 12.09 6.90
C ILE A 98 -7.06 11.34 8.15
N THR A 99 -8.35 11.42 8.45
CA THR A 99 -9.01 10.61 9.48
C THR A 99 -10.16 9.86 8.82
N ILE A 100 -10.02 8.54 8.78
CA ILE A 100 -11.03 7.61 8.28
C ILE A 100 -11.94 7.23 9.46
N PRO A 101 -13.25 7.55 9.42
CA PRO A 101 -14.15 7.36 10.57
C PRO A 101 -14.46 5.89 10.83
N ASN A 102 -15.06 5.60 11.98
CA ASN A 102 -15.43 4.23 12.39
C ASN A 102 -16.43 3.54 11.46
N SER A 103 -17.18 4.30 10.66
CA SER A 103 -18.19 3.80 9.73
C SER A 103 -17.59 3.21 8.46
N VAL A 104 -16.36 3.58 8.10
CA VAL A 104 -15.74 3.07 6.86
C VAL A 104 -15.34 1.62 7.08
N GLU A 105 -15.94 0.74 6.29
CA GLU A 105 -15.70 -0.70 6.31
C GLU A 105 -14.71 -1.11 5.21
N THR A 106 -14.69 -0.40 4.09
CA THR A 106 -13.88 -0.74 2.91
C THR A 106 -13.07 0.46 2.40
N ILE A 107 -11.77 0.24 2.18
CA ILE A 107 -10.91 1.14 1.40
C ILE A 107 -10.32 0.33 0.25
N GLU A 108 -10.68 0.66 -0.97
CA GLU A 108 -10.24 -0.08 -2.16
C GLU A 108 -8.82 0.30 -2.62
N THR A 109 -8.32 -0.44 -3.60
CA THR A 109 -6.96 -0.35 -4.15
C THR A 109 -6.57 1.09 -4.49
N GLY A 110 -5.37 1.48 -4.05
CA GLY A 110 -4.76 2.77 -4.36
C GLY A 110 -5.52 4.01 -3.89
N ALA A 111 -6.52 3.88 -2.99
CA ALA A 111 -7.41 4.98 -2.63
C ALA A 111 -6.68 6.24 -2.13
N PHE A 112 -5.49 6.12 -1.51
CA PHE A 112 -4.66 7.24 -1.08
C PHE A 112 -3.26 7.23 -1.70
N ALA A 113 -2.99 6.38 -2.70
CA ALA A 113 -1.67 6.27 -3.29
C ALA A 113 -1.19 7.61 -3.87
N GLU A 114 0.13 7.84 -3.87
CA GLU A 114 0.80 9.04 -4.37
C GLU A 114 0.39 10.37 -3.69
N CYS A 115 -0.15 10.31 -2.47
CA CYS A 115 -0.33 11.45 -1.58
C CYS A 115 1.00 11.81 -0.89
N THR A 116 2.00 12.21 -1.66
CA THR A 116 3.41 12.41 -1.22
C THR A 116 3.65 13.38 -0.04
N LYS A 117 2.66 14.16 0.41
CA LYS A 117 2.74 15.01 1.61
C LYS A 117 1.91 14.51 2.79
N LEU A 118 1.25 13.35 2.66
CA LEU A 118 0.44 12.75 3.70
C LEU A 118 1.36 12.27 4.82
N ARG A 119 1.24 12.89 6.00
CA ARG A 119 2.10 12.61 7.15
C ARG A 119 1.39 11.86 8.26
N SER A 120 0.08 12.09 8.39
CA SER A 120 -0.73 11.56 9.49
C SER A 120 -1.96 10.84 8.97
N VAL A 121 -2.08 9.56 9.30
CA VAL A 121 -3.26 8.74 8.99
C VAL A 121 -3.85 8.25 10.30
N LYS A 122 -5.18 8.35 10.44
CA LYS A 122 -5.93 7.77 11.55
C LYS A 122 -7.08 6.96 10.98
N ILE A 123 -7.16 5.69 11.34
CA ILE A 123 -8.22 4.77 10.92
C ILE A 123 -9.08 4.37 12.13
N GLY A 124 -10.40 4.44 11.93
CA GLY A 124 -11.40 4.02 12.90
C GLY A 124 -11.47 2.51 13.12
N SER A 125 -12.48 2.08 13.87
CA SER A 125 -12.65 0.67 14.25
C SER A 125 -13.32 -0.23 13.20
N GLY A 126 -14.04 0.35 12.23
CA GLY A 126 -14.88 -0.42 11.30
C GLY A 126 -14.19 -1.03 10.09
N LEU A 127 -12.99 -0.54 9.73
CA LEU A 127 -12.28 -1.00 8.54
C LEU A 127 -12.00 -2.51 8.63
N LYS A 128 -12.52 -3.25 7.65
CA LYS A 128 -12.41 -4.71 7.53
C LYS A 128 -11.82 -5.15 6.18
N ASP A 129 -11.98 -4.35 5.13
CA ASP A 129 -11.48 -4.64 3.79
C ASP A 129 -10.45 -3.58 3.36
N TRP A 130 -9.21 -4.02 3.13
CA TRP A 130 -8.07 -3.18 2.78
C TRP A 130 -7.54 -3.58 1.40
N GLY A 131 -7.71 -2.71 0.40
CA GLY A 131 -7.25 -2.96 -0.97
C GLY A 131 -5.74 -2.90 -1.13
N TYR A 132 -5.25 -3.28 -2.31
CA TYR A 132 -3.81 -3.25 -2.58
C TYR A 132 -3.28 -1.82 -2.62
N GLY A 133 -2.08 -1.60 -2.07
CA GLY A 133 -1.36 -0.33 -2.21
C GLY A 133 -2.14 0.92 -1.78
N VAL A 134 -3.05 0.84 -0.80
CA VAL A 134 -3.87 2.00 -0.35
C VAL A 134 -3.02 3.25 -0.12
N PHE A 135 -1.82 3.10 0.43
CA PHE A 135 -0.87 4.19 0.71
C PHE A 135 0.46 4.03 -0.07
N ALA A 136 0.45 3.34 -1.21
CA ALA A 136 1.63 3.20 -2.06
C ALA A 136 2.11 4.59 -2.52
N GLY A 137 3.39 4.90 -2.29
CA GLY A 137 3.98 6.17 -2.73
C GLY A 137 3.81 7.32 -1.75
N ASP A 138 3.19 7.05 -0.59
CA ASP A 138 3.03 8.03 0.47
C ASP A 138 4.31 8.16 1.32
N THR A 139 5.36 8.66 0.67
CA THR A 139 6.74 8.77 1.18
C THR A 139 6.90 9.64 2.44
N ALA A 140 5.85 10.31 2.91
CA ALA A 140 5.86 11.20 4.06
C ALA A 140 5.15 10.66 5.31
N ILE A 141 4.47 9.51 5.24
CA ILE A 141 3.71 8.98 6.38
C ILE A 141 4.67 8.61 7.51
N SER A 142 4.56 9.31 8.62
CA SER A 142 5.37 9.07 9.82
C SER A 142 4.53 8.90 11.08
N ASN A 143 3.22 9.08 10.98
CA ASN A 143 2.26 8.94 12.08
C ASN A 143 1.02 8.18 11.60
N PHE A 144 1.06 6.86 11.72
CA PHE A 144 -0.06 5.98 11.38
C PHE A 144 -0.71 5.48 12.66
N LYS A 145 -2.03 5.63 12.79
CA LYS A 145 -2.82 5.13 13.92
C LYS A 145 -4.02 4.35 13.44
N ILE A 146 -4.25 3.19 14.04
CA ILE A 146 -5.48 2.42 13.90
C ILE A 146 -6.11 2.31 15.29
N SER A 147 -7.43 2.47 15.37
CA SER A 147 -8.18 2.28 16.61
C SER A 147 -7.86 0.92 17.24
N SER A 148 -7.60 0.87 18.54
CA SER A 148 -7.37 -0.39 19.27
C SER A 148 -8.59 -1.32 19.25
N ALA A 149 -9.78 -0.76 19.02
CA ALA A 149 -11.03 -1.49 18.85
C ALA A 149 -11.22 -2.07 17.43
N ASN A 150 -10.32 -1.77 16.47
CA ASN A 150 -10.36 -2.42 15.16
C ASN A 150 -10.07 -3.92 15.34
N LYS A 151 -10.95 -4.74 14.77
CA LYS A 151 -10.94 -6.21 14.90
C LYS A 151 -10.07 -6.90 13.85
N TYR A 152 -9.72 -6.21 12.77
CA TYR A 152 -9.07 -6.79 11.58
C TYR A 152 -7.63 -6.35 11.44
N TYR A 153 -7.30 -5.13 11.89
CA TYR A 153 -5.99 -4.52 11.69
C TYR A 153 -5.43 -3.92 12.97
N LYS A 154 -4.10 -3.87 13.06
CA LYS A 154 -3.38 -3.14 14.09
C LYS A 154 -2.17 -2.44 13.49
N VAL A 155 -1.60 -1.49 14.24
CA VAL A 155 -0.36 -0.81 13.86
C VAL A 155 0.66 -0.97 14.98
N LYS A 156 1.88 -1.37 14.62
CA LYS A 156 3.03 -1.49 15.54
C LYS A 156 4.22 -0.79 14.91
N ASN A 157 4.81 0.15 15.64
CA ASN A 157 5.96 0.93 15.18
C ASN A 157 5.76 1.57 13.79
N GLY A 158 4.54 2.01 13.45
CA GLY A 158 4.23 2.59 12.13
C GLY A 158 4.19 1.58 10.97
N VAL A 159 4.01 0.29 11.26
CA VAL A 159 3.73 -0.75 10.27
C VAL A 159 2.36 -1.34 10.57
N VAL A 160 1.55 -1.47 9.53
CA VAL A 160 0.19 -2.02 9.61
C VAL A 160 0.26 -3.51 9.39
N TYR A 161 -0.45 -4.23 10.24
CA TYR A 161 -0.63 -5.68 10.18
C TYR A 161 -2.11 -6.02 10.25
N ASP A 162 -2.42 -7.24 9.83
CA ASP A 162 -3.64 -7.91 10.25
C ASP A 162 -3.68 -8.07 11.79
N LYS A 163 -4.83 -8.52 12.31
CA LYS A 163 -5.05 -8.59 13.76
C LYS A 163 -4.17 -9.63 14.45
N ASP A 164 -3.71 -10.64 13.74
CA ASP A 164 -2.90 -11.72 14.31
C ASP A 164 -1.40 -11.54 14.04
N GLU A 165 -0.98 -10.43 13.40
CA GLU A 165 0.42 -10.17 13.02
C GLU A 165 1.00 -11.25 12.07
N LYS A 166 0.14 -11.85 11.24
CA LYS A 166 0.52 -12.82 10.20
C LYS A 166 0.83 -12.18 8.87
N THR A 167 0.18 -11.08 8.54
CA THR A 167 0.38 -10.38 7.27
C THR A 167 0.82 -8.95 7.55
N LEU A 168 1.96 -8.57 6.98
CA LEU A 168 2.41 -7.17 6.96
C LEU A 168 1.75 -6.47 5.78
N ILE A 169 0.85 -5.53 6.09
CA ILE A 169 -0.06 -4.93 5.09
C ILE A 169 0.51 -3.65 4.49
N SER A 170 1.10 -2.78 5.32
CA SER A 170 1.61 -1.50 4.84
C SER A 170 2.70 -0.93 5.76
N TYR A 171 3.81 -0.51 5.17
CA TYR A 171 4.92 0.16 5.82
C TYR A 171 4.79 1.68 5.67
N SER A 172 4.92 2.41 6.79
CA SER A 172 4.95 3.87 6.74
C SER A 172 6.30 4.39 6.22
N ALA A 173 6.38 4.65 4.91
CA ALA A 173 7.60 5.07 4.20
C ALA A 173 8.26 6.36 4.72
N GLY A 174 7.52 7.21 5.43
CA GLY A 174 8.02 8.46 6.01
C GLY A 174 8.78 8.32 7.32
N LYS A 175 8.86 7.11 7.91
CA LYS A 175 9.63 6.82 9.13
C LYS A 175 11.11 7.21 8.98
N SER A 176 11.76 7.48 10.10
CA SER A 176 13.19 7.85 10.16
C SER A 176 14.13 6.64 10.20
N THR A 177 13.62 5.47 10.53
CA THR A 177 14.37 4.21 10.56
C THR A 177 14.78 3.82 9.15
N LYS A 178 16.07 3.58 8.96
CA LYS A 178 16.64 3.14 7.69
C LYS A 178 16.64 1.63 7.53
N ASP A 179 16.61 0.91 8.65
CA ASP A 179 16.62 -0.54 8.64
C ASP A 179 15.32 -1.06 9.24
N TYR A 180 14.85 -2.18 8.73
CA TYR A 180 13.65 -2.82 9.22
C TYR A 180 13.77 -4.32 9.26
N GLU A 181 13.61 -4.88 10.45
CA GLU A 181 13.45 -6.31 10.66
C GLU A 181 11.95 -6.62 10.73
N ILE A 182 11.48 -7.48 9.85
CA ILE A 182 10.11 -7.99 9.92
C ILE A 182 9.99 -8.82 11.22
N PRO A 183 8.87 -8.81 11.95
CA PRO A 183 8.74 -9.68 13.13
C PRO A 183 8.66 -11.17 12.76
N TYR A 184 9.28 -12.04 13.57
CA TYR A 184 9.37 -13.49 13.32
C TYR A 184 8.03 -14.19 13.01
N GLY A 185 6.93 -13.72 13.61
CA GLY A 185 5.60 -14.32 13.47
C GLY A 185 4.88 -14.05 12.15
N VAL A 186 5.39 -13.12 11.33
CA VAL A 186 4.82 -12.75 10.02
C VAL A 186 5.07 -13.87 9.01
N GLU A 187 4.03 -14.19 8.25
CA GLU A 187 3.98 -15.28 7.27
C GLU A 187 3.87 -14.73 5.83
N GLU A 188 3.36 -13.51 5.67
CA GLU A 188 3.13 -12.89 4.35
C GLU A 188 3.47 -11.40 4.35
N ILE A 189 4.06 -10.92 3.26
CA ILE A 189 4.18 -9.49 2.94
C ILE A 189 3.17 -9.17 1.85
N TYR A 190 2.19 -8.33 2.20
CA TYR A 190 1.08 -7.98 1.33
C TYR A 190 1.54 -7.20 0.08
N PRO A 191 0.80 -7.27 -1.05
CA PRO A 191 1.15 -6.53 -2.24
C PRO A 191 1.29 -5.01 -1.99
N TYR A 192 2.32 -4.41 -2.58
CA TYR A 192 2.69 -2.99 -2.42
C TYR A 192 3.01 -2.54 -0.98
N ALA A 193 3.20 -3.45 -0.01
CA ALA A 193 3.33 -3.09 1.40
C ALA A 193 4.45 -2.06 1.69
N PHE A 194 5.57 -2.13 0.98
CA PHE A 194 6.71 -1.23 1.08
C PHE A 194 6.88 -0.32 -0.14
N TRP A 195 5.95 -0.32 -1.10
CA TRP A 195 6.12 0.38 -2.38
C TRP A 195 6.61 1.82 -2.19
N GLY A 196 7.68 2.19 -2.89
CA GLY A 196 8.22 3.55 -2.85
C GLY A 196 8.92 3.95 -1.55
N SER A 197 9.27 3.00 -0.66
CA SER A 197 9.90 3.28 0.64
C SER A 197 11.37 3.68 0.54
N ASN A 198 11.65 4.77 -0.17
CA ASN A 198 12.99 5.26 -0.53
C ASN A 198 13.91 5.65 0.63
N LYS A 199 13.41 5.72 1.86
CA LYS A 199 14.22 5.95 3.06
C LYS A 199 14.75 4.67 3.70
N LEU A 200 14.13 3.54 3.37
CA LEU A 200 14.56 2.22 3.80
C LEU A 200 15.84 1.87 3.03
N LYS A 201 16.89 1.54 3.76
CA LYS A 201 18.21 1.12 3.30
C LYS A 201 18.42 -0.38 3.44
N SER A 202 17.87 -0.98 4.48
CA SER A 202 17.97 -2.41 4.71
C SER A 202 16.64 -2.99 5.14
N VAL A 203 16.32 -4.18 4.63
CA VAL A 203 15.22 -4.99 5.16
C VAL A 203 15.69 -6.41 5.43
N SER A 204 15.31 -6.91 6.60
CA SER A 204 15.54 -8.28 6.99
C SER A 204 14.19 -9.00 7.03
N ILE A 205 13.96 -9.87 6.05
CA ILE A 205 12.72 -10.63 5.84
C ILE A 205 12.81 -11.94 6.62
N THR A 206 12.04 -12.02 7.71
CA THR A 206 12.34 -12.80 8.91
C THR A 206 11.37 -13.92 9.20
N GLY A 207 11.77 -14.78 10.14
CA GLY A 207 10.97 -15.82 10.73
C GLY A 207 10.24 -16.70 9.73
N LYS A 208 8.91 -16.56 9.67
CA LYS A 208 8.01 -17.44 8.94
C LYS A 208 7.55 -16.91 7.59
N VAL A 209 8.08 -15.78 7.11
CA VAL A 209 7.64 -15.22 5.83
C VAL A 209 7.84 -16.25 4.73
N GLY A 210 6.74 -16.73 4.16
CA GLY A 210 6.70 -17.68 3.06
C GLY A 210 6.47 -17.00 1.72
N GLU A 211 5.79 -15.86 1.72
CA GLU A 211 5.36 -15.16 0.52
C GLU A 211 5.68 -13.67 0.57
N ILE A 212 6.29 -13.19 -0.50
CA ILE A 212 6.55 -11.77 -0.77
C ILE A 212 5.68 -11.38 -1.96
N GLY A 213 4.58 -10.69 -1.67
CA GLY A 213 3.54 -10.40 -2.67
C GLY A 213 3.98 -9.42 -3.76
N GLU A 214 3.12 -9.29 -4.78
CA GLU A 214 3.38 -8.47 -5.95
C GLU A 214 3.76 -7.03 -5.57
N TYR A 215 4.78 -6.48 -6.24
CA TYR A 215 5.24 -5.10 -6.04
C TYR A 215 5.60 -4.73 -4.59
N ALA A 216 5.75 -5.70 -3.66
CA ALA A 216 5.89 -5.44 -2.24
C ALA A 216 6.94 -4.38 -1.93
N PHE A 217 8.12 -4.45 -2.55
CA PHE A 217 9.24 -3.50 -2.43
C PHE A 217 9.50 -2.72 -3.72
N SER A 218 8.59 -2.75 -4.71
CA SER A 218 8.81 -2.02 -5.96
C SER A 218 9.04 -0.52 -5.71
N ASN A 219 9.94 0.07 -6.49
CA ASN A 219 10.39 1.46 -6.38
C ASN A 219 10.99 1.84 -5.01
N CYS A 220 11.49 0.87 -4.23
CA CYS A 220 12.33 1.15 -3.06
C CYS A 220 13.75 1.51 -3.51
N ASN A 221 13.91 2.62 -4.24
CA ASN A 221 15.16 3.04 -4.87
C ASN A 221 16.29 3.30 -3.87
N GLY A 222 15.96 3.47 -2.58
CA GLY A 222 16.92 3.64 -1.50
C GLY A 222 17.42 2.33 -0.88
N LEU A 223 16.78 1.20 -1.17
CA LEU A 223 17.06 -0.10 -0.56
C LEU A 223 18.39 -0.63 -1.09
N GLU A 224 19.34 -0.81 -0.20
CA GLU A 224 20.70 -1.28 -0.48
C GLU A 224 20.86 -2.76 -0.12
N ASN A 225 20.17 -3.22 0.94
CA ASN A 225 20.34 -4.57 1.45
C ASN A 225 18.99 -5.27 1.67
N VAL A 226 18.91 -6.53 1.24
CA VAL A 226 17.80 -7.44 1.54
C VAL A 226 18.36 -8.74 2.08
N TYR A 227 17.88 -9.15 3.25
CA TYR A 227 18.23 -10.42 3.87
C TYR A 227 17.00 -11.32 3.91
N PHE A 228 17.10 -12.53 3.36
CA PHE A 228 16.00 -13.49 3.30
C PHE A 228 16.14 -14.58 4.35
N SER A 229 15.04 -14.90 5.03
CA SER A 229 14.89 -16.14 5.79
C SER A 229 14.80 -17.35 4.84
N PRO A 230 15.33 -18.53 5.22
CA PRO A 230 15.13 -19.77 4.47
C PRO A 230 13.66 -20.18 4.27
N SER A 231 12.73 -19.58 5.04
CA SER A 231 11.30 -19.86 4.95
C SER A 231 10.63 -19.31 3.68
N VAL A 232 11.27 -18.36 2.98
CA VAL A 232 10.68 -17.70 1.82
C VAL A 232 10.56 -18.70 0.67
N LYS A 233 9.32 -18.97 0.26
CA LYS A 233 8.98 -19.91 -0.81
C LYS A 233 8.69 -19.19 -2.12
N ASN A 234 8.02 -18.04 -2.07
CA ASN A 234 7.55 -17.32 -3.25
C ASN A 234 8.02 -15.87 -3.22
N ILE A 235 8.66 -15.44 -4.31
CA ILE A 235 8.98 -14.04 -4.60
C ILE A 235 8.21 -13.64 -5.86
N ASP A 236 7.17 -12.83 -5.68
CA ASP A 236 6.16 -12.62 -6.70
C ASP A 236 6.51 -11.52 -7.71
N ARG A 237 5.62 -11.31 -8.69
CA ARG A 237 5.75 -10.35 -9.78
C ARG A 237 6.20 -8.98 -9.27
N LYS A 238 7.36 -8.54 -9.79
CA LYS A 238 7.91 -7.20 -9.53
C LYS A 238 8.13 -6.89 -8.06
N ALA A 239 8.26 -7.90 -7.20
CA ALA A 239 8.43 -7.75 -5.76
C ALA A 239 9.53 -6.73 -5.40
N PHE A 240 10.63 -6.68 -6.15
CA PHE A 240 11.76 -5.76 -5.98
C PHE A 240 12.04 -4.90 -7.23
N GLU A 241 11.04 -4.67 -8.09
CA GLU A 241 11.20 -3.86 -9.30
C GLU A 241 11.77 -2.45 -8.98
N ASN A 242 12.69 -1.96 -9.79
CA ASN A 242 13.34 -0.66 -9.68
C ASN A 242 14.03 -0.40 -8.31
N CYS A 243 14.47 -1.45 -7.60
CA CYS A 243 15.31 -1.29 -6.42
C CYS A 243 16.77 -1.00 -6.82
N VAL A 244 16.98 0.16 -7.46
CA VAL A 244 18.24 0.53 -8.15
C VAL A 244 19.48 0.66 -7.27
N SER A 245 19.32 0.70 -5.93
CA SER A 245 20.44 0.76 -4.98
C SER A 245 20.87 -0.63 -4.49
N LEU A 246 20.17 -1.70 -4.86
CA LEU A 246 20.61 -3.05 -4.54
C LEU A 246 21.86 -3.39 -5.38
N ASP A 247 22.90 -3.85 -4.70
CA ASP A 247 24.18 -4.25 -5.30
C ASP A 247 24.36 -5.77 -5.31
N GLU A 248 24.04 -6.44 -4.21
CA GLU A 248 24.12 -7.87 -4.05
C GLU A 248 22.92 -8.40 -3.24
N VAL A 249 22.26 -9.44 -3.75
CA VAL A 249 21.21 -10.14 -3.03
C VAL A 249 21.49 -11.65 -3.02
N LYS A 250 21.49 -12.21 -1.82
CA LYS A 250 21.51 -13.65 -1.60
C LYS A 250 20.08 -14.16 -1.58
N LEU A 251 19.72 -14.92 -2.60
CA LEU A 251 18.39 -15.48 -2.72
C LEU A 251 18.18 -16.61 -1.69
N PRO A 252 16.93 -16.83 -1.23
CA PRO A 252 16.63 -17.90 -0.28
C PRO A 252 16.86 -19.27 -0.94
N MET A 253 17.60 -20.16 -0.26
CA MET A 253 18.00 -21.46 -0.83
C MET A 253 16.82 -22.36 -1.21
N TYR A 254 15.74 -22.32 -0.42
CA TYR A 254 14.55 -23.18 -0.60
C TYR A 254 13.38 -22.45 -1.26
N VAL A 255 13.67 -21.36 -1.96
CA VAL A 255 12.68 -20.67 -2.78
C VAL A 255 12.13 -21.63 -3.84
N GLN A 256 10.81 -21.68 -3.94
CA GLN A 256 10.07 -22.53 -4.87
C GLN A 256 9.71 -21.77 -6.14
N THR A 257 9.42 -20.48 -6.04
CA THR A 257 9.15 -19.63 -7.19
C THR A 257 9.78 -18.25 -7.03
N ILE A 258 10.41 -17.77 -8.10
CA ILE A 258 10.79 -16.37 -8.28
C ILE A 258 10.20 -15.97 -9.63
N HIS A 259 9.30 -14.99 -9.63
CA HIS A 259 8.73 -14.48 -10.88
C HIS A 259 9.83 -13.84 -11.74
N ASP A 260 9.81 -14.02 -13.06
CA ASP A 260 10.85 -13.52 -13.99
C ASP A 260 11.13 -12.02 -13.80
N THR A 261 10.08 -11.20 -13.68
CA THR A 261 10.15 -9.76 -13.43
C THR A 261 10.39 -9.35 -11.97
N ALA A 262 10.67 -10.27 -11.04
CA ALA A 262 10.76 -9.96 -9.60
C ALA A 262 11.77 -8.84 -9.29
N PHE A 263 12.88 -8.78 -10.04
CA PHE A 263 13.95 -7.79 -9.86
C PHE A 263 14.15 -6.87 -11.08
N ASP A 264 13.13 -6.70 -11.94
CA ASP A 264 13.21 -5.81 -13.12
C ASP A 264 13.71 -4.40 -12.77
N GLY A 265 14.58 -3.82 -13.60
CA GLY A 265 15.12 -2.48 -13.38
C GLY A 265 16.15 -2.35 -12.25
N CYS A 266 16.65 -3.48 -11.71
CA CYS A 266 17.78 -3.49 -10.79
C CYS A 266 19.10 -3.65 -11.56
N ASP A 267 19.47 -2.66 -12.35
CA ASP A 267 20.52 -2.76 -13.38
C ASP A 267 21.93 -3.13 -12.87
N ASN A 268 22.24 -2.83 -11.61
CA ASN A 268 23.55 -3.12 -10.99
C ASN A 268 23.53 -4.34 -10.05
N LEU A 269 22.39 -5.02 -9.93
CA LEU A 269 22.20 -6.06 -8.95
C LEU A 269 22.91 -7.36 -9.35
N VAL A 270 23.71 -7.88 -8.42
CA VAL A 270 24.26 -9.23 -8.46
C VAL A 270 23.37 -10.15 -7.63
N LEU A 271 22.82 -11.19 -8.26
CA LEU A 271 22.09 -12.24 -7.56
C LEU A 271 23.01 -13.42 -7.26
N LYS A 272 22.89 -13.96 -6.06
CA LYS A 272 23.57 -15.17 -5.61
C LYS A 272 22.54 -16.22 -5.23
N GLY A 273 22.45 -17.26 -6.06
CA GLY A 273 21.69 -18.47 -5.79
C GLY A 273 22.59 -19.60 -5.27
N GLY A 274 22.02 -20.49 -4.46
CA GLY A 274 22.71 -21.73 -4.08
C GLY A 274 22.67 -22.75 -5.22
N THR A 275 23.74 -23.50 -5.43
CA THR A 275 23.81 -24.44 -6.59
C THR A 275 22.74 -25.53 -6.55
N ASN A 276 22.28 -25.97 -7.72
CA ASN A 276 21.21 -26.93 -7.96
C ASN A 276 19.87 -26.49 -7.37
N THR A 277 19.56 -25.19 -7.43
CA THR A 277 18.28 -24.63 -6.93
C THR A 277 17.66 -23.68 -7.94
N ILE A 278 16.35 -23.40 -7.78
CA ILE A 278 15.63 -22.39 -8.57
C ILE A 278 16.26 -21.00 -8.41
N ALA A 279 16.88 -20.72 -7.25
CA ALA A 279 17.61 -19.49 -7.02
C ALA A 279 18.87 -19.38 -7.91
N GLU A 280 19.55 -20.49 -8.20
CA GLU A 280 20.65 -20.51 -9.17
C GLU A 280 20.12 -20.26 -10.58
N ASP A 281 19.12 -21.02 -11.02
CA ASP A 281 18.53 -20.87 -12.36
C ASP A 281 18.05 -19.42 -12.60
N TYR A 282 17.41 -18.81 -11.61
CA TYR A 282 16.97 -17.42 -11.70
C TYR A 282 18.16 -16.46 -11.79
N ALA A 283 19.17 -16.61 -10.92
CA ALA A 283 20.35 -15.76 -10.93
C ALA A 283 21.12 -15.85 -12.26
N GLU A 284 21.25 -17.04 -12.85
CA GLU A 284 21.91 -17.24 -14.14
C GLU A 284 21.21 -16.52 -15.29
N ASN A 285 19.88 -16.46 -15.27
CA ASN A 285 19.08 -15.77 -16.28
C ASN A 285 18.97 -14.24 -16.05
N PHE A 286 19.27 -13.76 -14.84
CA PHE A 286 19.20 -12.34 -14.45
C PHE A 286 20.42 -11.50 -14.94
N ASN A 287 21.01 -11.85 -16.07
CA ASN A 287 22.12 -11.13 -16.71
C ASN A 287 23.43 -10.98 -15.88
N ASN A 288 23.60 -11.63 -14.72
CA ASN A 288 24.80 -11.54 -13.90
C ASN A 288 25.16 -12.88 -13.26
N ARG A 289 26.44 -13.31 -13.37
CA ARG A 289 26.93 -14.60 -12.85
C ARG A 289 27.86 -14.41 -11.66
N ILE A 290 27.41 -14.71 -10.43
CA ILE A 290 28.29 -15.09 -9.30
C ILE A 290 27.65 -16.25 -8.53
N ILE A 291 28.33 -17.40 -8.54
CA ILE A 291 27.90 -18.64 -7.89
C ILE A 291 28.50 -18.68 -6.48
N GLU A 292 27.66 -18.78 -5.45
CA GLU A 292 28.12 -19.23 -4.14
C GLU A 292 27.95 -20.75 -4.05
N GLN A 293 28.97 -21.46 -3.55
CA GLN A 293 28.79 -22.86 -3.18
C GLN A 293 27.62 -22.94 -2.19
N PRO A 294 26.72 -23.93 -2.36
CA PRO A 294 25.56 -24.06 -1.49
C PRO A 294 26.07 -24.30 -0.08
N MET A 295 25.76 -23.41 0.84
CA MET A 295 25.92 -23.72 2.24
C MET A 295 24.97 -24.88 2.56
N THR A 296 25.46 -25.88 3.27
CA THR A 296 24.61 -26.94 3.81
C THR A 296 23.52 -26.34 4.70
N LEU A 297 22.40 -27.05 4.87
CA LEU A 297 21.34 -26.65 5.79
C LEU A 297 21.89 -26.38 7.20
N GLU A 298 22.90 -27.16 7.64
CA GLU A 298 23.58 -27.00 8.92
C GLU A 298 24.44 -25.71 8.99
N GLU A 299 25.16 -25.35 7.93
CA GLU A 299 25.90 -24.08 7.85
C GLU A 299 24.96 -22.87 7.79
N ILE A 300 23.84 -23.02 7.10
CA ILE A 300 22.73 -22.06 7.06
C ILE A 300 22.21 -21.86 8.47
N GLU A 301 21.72 -22.90 9.12
CA GLU A 301 21.19 -22.85 10.49
C GLU A 301 22.21 -22.29 11.49
N SER A 302 23.49 -22.65 11.35
CA SER A 302 24.57 -22.12 12.20
C SER A 302 24.82 -20.62 11.96
N LYS A 303 24.87 -20.13 10.72
CA LYS A 303 25.05 -18.68 10.45
C LYS A 303 23.81 -17.87 10.84
N TYR A 304 22.62 -18.41 10.63
CA TYR A 304 21.36 -17.77 11.02
C TYR A 304 21.19 -17.75 12.56
N ALA A 305 21.75 -18.73 13.28
CA ALA A 305 21.84 -18.71 14.74
C ALA A 305 22.83 -17.65 15.27
N GLU A 306 23.94 -17.40 14.57
CA GLU A 306 24.90 -16.33 14.90
C GLU A 306 24.31 -14.92 14.70
N LEU A 307 23.41 -14.75 13.72
CA LEU A 307 22.71 -13.48 13.43
C LEU A 307 21.63 -13.10 14.46
N GLN A 308 21.47 -13.85 15.56
CA GLN A 308 20.48 -13.58 16.62
C GLN A 308 19.04 -13.40 16.10
N TRP A 309 18.67 -14.10 15.03
CA TRP A 309 17.33 -14.06 14.44
C TRP A 309 16.24 -14.74 15.29
N GLY A 310 16.53 -14.99 16.57
CA GLY A 310 15.72 -15.80 17.46
C GLY A 310 16.14 -15.68 18.92
N SER A 311 16.05 -14.49 19.51
CA SER A 311 15.95 -14.36 20.97
C SER A 311 15.28 -13.05 21.44
N ASN A 312 14.10 -12.75 20.92
CA ASN A 312 13.14 -11.97 21.72
C ASN A 312 12.26 -12.92 22.53
N THR A 313 12.86 -13.62 23.49
CA THR A 313 12.12 -14.05 24.68
C THR A 313 12.00 -12.83 25.59
N GLU A 314 10.89 -12.10 25.49
CA GLU A 314 10.39 -11.39 26.66
C GLU A 314 10.02 -12.45 27.71
N GLY A 315 10.96 -12.72 28.63
CA GLY A 315 10.66 -13.30 29.93
C GLY A 315 11.19 -14.71 30.21
N GLU A 316 12.51 -14.89 30.32
CA GLU A 316 13.06 -15.93 31.19
C GLU A 316 14.24 -15.38 32.01
N ARG A 317 13.98 -15.06 33.29
CA ARG A 317 15.02 -15.05 34.32
C ARG A 317 15.29 -16.50 34.71
N THR A 318 16.48 -17.01 34.44
CA THR A 318 17.06 -18.24 35.02
C THR A 318 17.34 -18.07 36.53
N PRO A 319 17.74 -19.12 37.30
CA PRO A 319 17.63 -20.57 37.10
C PRO A 319 17.10 -21.32 38.36
N GLN A 320 16.52 -22.52 38.21
CA GLN A 320 16.77 -23.58 39.20
C GLN A 320 16.84 -24.97 38.55
N SER A 321 17.90 -25.67 38.93
CA SER A 321 18.23 -27.05 38.64
C SER A 321 17.20 -28.04 39.19
N THR A 322 16.84 -29.04 38.39
CA THR A 322 16.67 -30.42 38.91
C THR A 322 16.92 -31.42 37.78
N VAL A 323 17.91 -32.26 38.05
CA VAL A 323 18.22 -33.53 37.38
C VAL A 323 17.01 -34.45 37.44
N VAL A 324 16.62 -35.08 36.32
CA VAL A 324 16.12 -36.47 36.30
C VAL A 324 16.50 -37.14 34.97
N GLU A 325 17.16 -38.29 35.09
CA GLU A 325 17.56 -39.20 34.03
C GLU A 325 16.38 -39.97 33.43
N GLY A 326 16.51 -40.43 32.18
CA GLY A 326 16.11 -41.80 31.85
C GLY A 326 15.35 -42.06 30.54
N HIS A 327 15.94 -42.99 29.78
CA HIS A 327 15.31 -44.03 28.93
C HIS A 327 14.97 -43.72 27.45
N GLY A 328 15.88 -44.18 26.57
CA GLY A 328 15.61 -45.33 25.68
C GLY A 328 14.95 -45.08 24.30
N PRO A 329 15.53 -45.58 23.18
CA PRO A 329 15.11 -45.25 21.82
C PRO A 329 14.08 -46.23 21.23
N VAL A 330 13.24 -45.77 20.29
CA VAL A 330 12.46 -46.64 19.39
C VAL A 330 12.52 -46.13 17.95
N LYS A 331 12.64 -47.10 17.05
CA LYS A 331 13.01 -47.08 15.63
C LYS A 331 11.88 -46.69 14.67
N ASP A 332 12.32 -46.23 13.49
CA ASP A 332 11.84 -46.46 12.12
C ASP A 332 10.39 -46.89 11.86
N GLN A 333 9.71 -46.18 10.93
CA GLN A 333 9.29 -46.72 9.63
C GLN A 333 8.55 -45.67 8.77
N ASN A 334 9.10 -45.39 7.58
CA ASN A 334 8.38 -45.06 6.33
C ASN A 334 8.15 -46.41 5.57
N PRO A 335 7.40 -46.56 4.45
CA PRO A 335 6.98 -45.54 3.48
C PRO A 335 5.55 -45.68 2.89
N GLY A 336 5.12 -44.65 2.16
CA GLY A 336 3.90 -44.69 1.33
C GLY A 336 3.93 -43.67 0.21
N SER A 337 4.20 -44.15 -1.01
CA SER A 337 4.17 -43.45 -2.29
C SER A 337 2.81 -42.81 -2.61
N ASN A 338 2.80 -41.71 -3.35
CA ASN A 338 1.87 -41.54 -4.46
C ASN A 338 2.36 -40.51 -5.49
N THR A 339 2.52 -41.00 -6.71
CA THR A 339 2.70 -40.29 -7.97
C THR A 339 1.36 -39.76 -8.47
N VAL A 340 1.30 -38.50 -8.94
CA VAL A 340 0.34 -38.05 -9.96
C VAL A 340 1.02 -37.08 -10.93
N SER A 341 0.96 -37.45 -12.20
CA SER A 341 1.22 -36.72 -13.47
C SER A 341 0.53 -35.33 -13.50
N GLY A 342 1.12 -34.27 -14.05
CA GLY A 342 1.49 -34.10 -15.46
C GLY A 342 0.47 -33.18 -16.15
N GLY A 343 0.88 -31.98 -16.55
CA GLY A 343 0.01 -31.01 -17.23
C GLY A 343 0.69 -29.66 -17.44
N ASP A 344 1.61 -29.59 -18.40
CA ASP A 344 2.16 -28.36 -18.94
C ASP A 344 1.08 -27.52 -19.63
N ALA A 345 1.09 -26.20 -19.40
CA ALA A 345 0.51 -25.23 -20.31
C ALA A 345 1.33 -23.93 -20.25
N LEU A 346 2.34 -23.88 -21.13
CA LEU A 346 2.98 -22.66 -21.60
C LEU A 346 1.91 -21.74 -22.22
N ILE A 347 1.75 -20.53 -21.69
CA ILE A 347 1.19 -19.40 -22.46
C ILE A 347 2.28 -18.35 -22.55
N THR A 348 3.10 -18.47 -23.59
CA THR A 348 3.90 -17.36 -24.10
C THR A 348 2.95 -16.29 -24.62
N ASN A 349 3.03 -15.05 -24.13
CA ASN A 349 2.43 -13.91 -24.82
C ASN A 349 3.52 -13.22 -25.66
N PRO A 350 3.49 -13.36 -27.00
CA PRO A 350 4.55 -12.86 -27.87
C PRO A 350 4.18 -11.46 -28.37
N ASP A 351 4.32 -10.43 -27.53
CA ASP A 351 4.21 -9.02 -27.96
C ASP A 351 5.12 -8.12 -27.10
N ALA A 352 6.41 -8.46 -27.09
CA ALA A 352 7.46 -7.62 -26.51
C ALA A 352 8.29 -6.99 -27.63
N GLU A 353 7.70 -6.05 -28.38
CA GLU A 353 8.49 -5.09 -29.16
C GLU A 353 7.66 -3.81 -29.36
N ASN A 354 7.97 -2.79 -28.55
CA ASN A 354 7.39 -1.43 -28.59
C ASN A 354 5.87 -1.33 -28.40
N GLY A 355 5.36 -1.59 -27.19
CA GLY A 355 3.92 -1.53 -26.91
C GLY A 355 3.57 -1.01 -25.52
N ASN A 356 2.55 -0.16 -25.47
CA ASN A 356 1.91 0.35 -24.25
C ASN A 356 1.47 -0.84 -23.36
N VAL A 357 1.96 -0.94 -22.12
CA VAL A 357 1.58 -2.04 -21.21
C VAL A 357 0.40 -1.59 -20.36
N ASN A 358 -0.72 -2.27 -20.57
CA ASN A 358 -1.89 -2.17 -19.70
C ASN A 358 -1.67 -3.12 -18.52
N ASN A 359 -1.60 -2.58 -17.30
CA ASN A 359 -1.61 -3.41 -16.10
C ASN A 359 -3.06 -3.68 -15.72
N TYR A 360 -3.39 -4.93 -15.49
CA TYR A 360 -4.70 -5.35 -14.97
C TYR A 360 -4.52 -6.00 -13.61
N ASP A 361 -5.51 -5.88 -12.73
CA ASP A 361 -5.63 -6.72 -11.54
C ASP A 361 -6.13 -8.14 -11.91
N ASP A 362 -6.15 -9.04 -10.92
CA ASP A 362 -6.66 -10.41 -11.06
C ASP A 362 -8.13 -10.52 -11.46
N PHE A 363 -8.87 -9.39 -11.46
CA PHE A 363 -10.26 -9.30 -11.91
C PHE A 363 -10.39 -8.66 -13.30
N GLY A 364 -9.27 -8.45 -14.00
CA GLY A 364 -9.25 -7.87 -15.35
C GLY A 364 -9.57 -6.37 -15.38
N ARG A 365 -9.42 -5.65 -14.27
CA ARG A 365 -9.60 -4.19 -14.21
C ARG A 365 -8.28 -3.48 -14.44
N LEU A 366 -8.30 -2.47 -15.31
CA LEU A 366 -7.12 -1.74 -15.75
C LEU A 366 -6.58 -0.86 -14.60
N LEU A 367 -5.44 -1.24 -14.01
CA LEU A 367 -4.68 -0.48 -13.02
C LEU A 367 -4.08 0.82 -13.60
N GLY A 368 -3.90 0.85 -14.92
CA GLY A 368 -3.40 1.99 -15.69
C GLY A 368 -2.60 1.54 -16.90
N SER A 369 -2.27 2.49 -17.79
CA SER A 369 -1.25 2.26 -18.84
C SER A 369 0.06 2.90 -18.42
N THR A 370 1.16 2.14 -18.43
CA THR A 370 2.49 2.69 -18.14
C THR A 370 3.16 3.08 -19.44
N ARG A 371 3.60 4.34 -19.56
CA ARG A 371 4.46 4.77 -20.66
C ARG A 371 5.70 5.44 -20.12
N VAL A 372 6.85 5.10 -20.70
CA VAL A 372 8.09 5.82 -20.43
C VAL A 372 8.06 7.14 -21.19
N VAL A 373 8.08 8.25 -20.47
CA VAL A 373 8.23 9.60 -21.02
C VAL A 373 9.46 10.21 -20.35
N ASN A 374 10.49 10.53 -21.13
CA ASN A 374 11.76 11.11 -20.64
C ASN A 374 12.43 10.31 -19.49
N ASN A 375 12.60 8.99 -19.65
CA ASN A 375 13.18 8.10 -18.63
C ASN A 375 12.46 8.12 -17.27
N LYS A 376 11.17 8.45 -17.25
CA LYS A 376 10.30 8.30 -16.08
C LYS A 376 9.10 7.46 -16.44
N ALA A 377 8.80 6.47 -15.61
CA ALA A 377 7.55 5.75 -15.68
C ALA A 377 6.41 6.72 -15.32
N VAL A 378 5.47 6.91 -16.24
CA VAL A 378 4.25 7.68 -16.01
C VAL A 378 3.08 6.72 -16.05
N VAL A 379 2.39 6.58 -14.91
CA VAL A 379 1.11 5.87 -14.83
C VAL A 379 0.03 6.82 -15.38
N LEU A 380 -0.49 6.49 -16.56
CA LEU A 380 -1.62 7.20 -17.13
C LEU A 380 -2.91 6.57 -16.62
N ILE A 381 -3.55 7.27 -15.68
CA ILE A 381 -4.94 7.05 -15.30
C ILE A 381 -5.79 7.61 -16.45
N LYS A 382 -6.52 6.75 -17.16
CA LYS A 382 -7.60 7.21 -18.04
C LYS A 382 -8.87 7.39 -17.21
N PRO A 383 -9.71 8.37 -17.56
CA PRO A 383 -10.84 8.83 -16.75
C PRO A 383 -11.94 7.79 -16.58
#